data_AF-A0A7X7BQ06-F1
#
_entry.id   AF-A0A7X7BQ06-F1
#
_cell.length_a   1.000
_cell.length_b   1.000
_cell.length_c   1.000
_cell.angle_alpha   90.00
_cell.angle_beta   90.00
_cell.angle_gamma   90.00
#
_symmetry.space_group_name_H-M   'P 1'
#
loop_
_entity.id
_entity.type
_entity.pdbx_description
1 polymer ?
#
loop_
_entity_poly.entity_id
_entity_poly.type
_entity_poly.pdbx_seq_one_letter_code
_entity_poly.pdbx_strand_id
1 'polypeptide(L)'
;LNEDYPYYYLPEDKKYSDLNPELEVSYDELLADNHKYLWQAVSDYDKLQMGGLYIHSNAEPLGDFDPTYKPFVEQFAKNKIEFIALRCSGHADEKELKEIIGGIQPAILVPVHTLHPELEENPFGERILPKRGQTATL
;
A
#
# COMPACT_ATOMS: atom_id res chain seq x y z
N LEU A 1 3.99 -4.02 -21.52
CA LEU A 1 3.35 -5.33 -21.72
C LEU A 1 2.18 -5.08 -22.67
N ASN A 2 2.12 -5.79 -23.80
CA ASN A 2 1.06 -5.64 -24.81
C ASN A 2 0.20 -6.90 -24.78
N GLU A 3 -0.29 -7.22 -23.60
CA GLU A 3 -1.01 -8.44 -23.26
C GLU A 3 -2.24 -8.06 -22.46
N ASP A 4 -3.36 -8.72 -22.76
CA ASP A 4 -4.58 -8.62 -21.97
C ASP A 4 -4.53 -9.64 -20.82
N TYR A 5 -5.11 -9.27 -19.67
CA TYR A 5 -5.15 -10.11 -18.48
C TYR A 5 -6.60 -10.43 -18.08
N PRO A 6 -6.83 -11.60 -17.42
CA PRO A 6 -8.13 -11.91 -16.86
C PRO A 6 -8.60 -10.84 -15.88
N TYR A 7 -9.90 -10.55 -15.90
CA TYR A 7 -10.54 -9.58 -15.01
C TYR A 7 -11.85 -10.15 -14.46
N TYR A 8 -12.39 -9.52 -13.42
CA TYR A 8 -13.70 -9.86 -12.88
C TYR A 8 -14.46 -8.60 -12.51
N TYR A 9 -15.76 -8.74 -12.30
CA TYR A 9 -16.63 -7.68 -11.78
C TYR A 9 -17.23 -8.12 -10.44
N LEU A 10 -17.35 -7.18 -9.51
CA LEU A 10 -18.25 -7.35 -8.37
C LEU A 10 -19.72 -7.27 -8.84
N PRO A 11 -20.68 -7.84 -8.09
CA PRO A 11 -22.09 -7.88 -8.50
C PRO A 11 -22.69 -6.51 -8.88
N GLU A 12 -22.25 -5.43 -8.22
CA GLU A 12 -22.76 -4.06 -8.41
C GLU A 12 -21.87 -3.20 -9.32
N ASP A 13 -20.80 -3.77 -9.88
CA ASP A 13 -19.88 -3.01 -10.71
C ASP A 13 -20.51 -2.63 -12.06
N LYS A 14 -20.14 -1.43 -12.52
CA LYS A 14 -20.42 -1.01 -13.89
C LYS A 14 -19.63 -1.89 -14.86
N LYS A 15 -20.34 -2.57 -15.76
CA LYS A 15 -19.71 -3.30 -16.87
C LYS A 15 -19.23 -2.37 -17.98
N TYR A 16 -18.09 -2.69 -18.54
CA TYR A 16 -17.48 -1.97 -19.67
C TYR A 16 -17.56 -2.85 -20.92
N SER A 17 -18.09 -2.29 -22.02
CA SER A 17 -18.26 -3.01 -23.30
C SER A 17 -16.96 -3.26 -24.06
N ASP A 18 -15.90 -2.54 -23.69
CA ASP A 18 -14.67 -2.47 -24.48
C ASP A 18 -13.63 -3.52 -24.02
N LEU A 19 -13.94 -4.28 -22.96
CA LEU A 19 -13.12 -5.39 -22.50
C LEU A 19 -13.46 -6.68 -23.25
N ASN A 20 -12.47 -7.54 -23.47
CA ASN A 20 -12.68 -8.83 -24.11
C ASN A 20 -13.45 -9.78 -23.17
N PRO A 21 -14.69 -10.18 -23.49
CA PRO A 21 -15.52 -11.01 -22.61
C PRO A 21 -14.94 -12.42 -22.37
N GLU A 22 -14.04 -12.92 -23.21
CA GLU A 22 -13.37 -14.22 -23.01
C GLU A 22 -12.38 -14.21 -21.82
N LEU A 23 -12.00 -13.01 -21.36
CA LEU A 23 -11.11 -12.81 -20.21
C LEU A 23 -11.88 -12.52 -18.91
N GLU A 24 -13.20 -12.41 -18.96
CA GLU A 24 -14.03 -12.25 -17.77
C GLU A 24 -14.07 -13.56 -16.99
N VAL A 25 -13.54 -13.52 -15.76
CA VAL A 25 -13.66 -14.59 -14.77
C VAL A 25 -14.84 -14.26 -13.86
N SER A 26 -15.69 -15.25 -13.63
CA SER A 26 -16.82 -15.13 -12.71
C SER A 26 -16.34 -14.87 -11.28
N TYR A 27 -17.02 -13.97 -10.56
CA TYR A 27 -16.71 -13.73 -9.15
C TYR A 27 -16.93 -14.99 -8.29
N ASP A 28 -17.96 -15.80 -8.58
CA ASP A 28 -18.19 -17.08 -7.91
C ASP A 28 -17.10 -18.10 -8.22
N GLU A 29 -16.51 -18.06 -9.43
CA GLU A 29 -15.34 -18.90 -9.77
C GLU A 29 -14.14 -18.51 -8.91
N LEU A 30 -13.88 -17.20 -8.72
CA LEU A 30 -12.79 -16.72 -7.85
C LEU A 30 -13.00 -17.08 -6.37
N LEU A 31 -14.23 -16.98 -5.88
CA LEU A 31 -14.58 -17.42 -4.51
C LEU A 31 -14.43 -18.94 -4.34
N ALA A 32 -14.62 -19.72 -5.40
CA ALA A 32 -14.47 -21.18 -5.40
C ALA A 32 -13.04 -21.67 -5.73
N ASP A 33 -12.18 -20.81 -6.27
CA ASP A 33 -10.83 -21.18 -6.69
C ASP A 33 -9.88 -21.42 -5.51
N ASN A 34 -8.99 -22.39 -5.68
CA ASN A 34 -7.95 -22.75 -4.72
C ASN A 34 -6.61 -23.13 -5.38
N HIS A 35 -6.47 -22.96 -6.70
CA HIS A 35 -5.27 -23.43 -7.41
C HIS A 35 -4.91 -22.63 -8.68
N LYS A 36 -5.82 -21.82 -9.23
CA LYS A 36 -5.63 -21.23 -10.56
C LYS A 36 -5.22 -19.76 -10.52
N TYR A 37 -5.75 -18.98 -9.57
CA TYR A 37 -5.60 -17.54 -9.55
C TYR A 37 -5.03 -17.03 -8.23
N LEU A 38 -4.17 -16.03 -8.34
CA LEU A 38 -3.96 -15.02 -7.30
C LEU A 38 -4.77 -13.80 -7.72
N TRP A 39 -5.79 -13.45 -6.95
CA TRP A 39 -6.73 -12.39 -7.32
C TRP A 39 -6.85 -11.34 -6.20
N GLN A 40 -7.23 -10.13 -6.60
CA GLN A 40 -7.35 -9.00 -5.70
C GLN A 40 -8.72 -9.00 -5.02
N ALA A 41 -8.82 -9.43 -3.76
CA ALA A 41 -10.06 -9.29 -2.98
C ALA A 41 -10.15 -7.88 -2.38
N VAL A 42 -11.22 -7.14 -2.69
CA VAL A 42 -11.44 -5.76 -2.21
C VAL A 42 -12.70 -5.60 -1.33
N SER A 43 -13.56 -6.62 -1.27
CA SER A 43 -14.82 -6.63 -0.52
C SER A 43 -15.24 -8.06 -0.19
N ASP A 44 -16.36 -8.23 0.52
CA ASP A 44 -16.98 -9.53 0.83
C ASP A 44 -16.01 -10.54 1.45
N TYR A 45 -15.11 -10.05 2.32
CA TYR A 45 -14.06 -10.86 2.94
C TYR A 45 -14.61 -12.02 3.77
N ASP A 46 -15.87 -11.93 4.21
CA ASP A 46 -16.60 -12.99 4.91
C ASP A 46 -16.94 -14.18 4.01
N LYS A 47 -17.00 -13.99 2.69
CA LYS A 47 -17.26 -15.03 1.68
C LYS A 47 -16.00 -15.78 1.24
N LEU A 48 -14.81 -15.30 1.62
CA LEU A 48 -13.55 -15.94 1.26
C LEU A 48 -13.46 -17.35 1.86
N GLN A 49 -12.77 -18.24 1.14
CA GLN A 49 -12.66 -19.65 1.52
C GLN A 49 -12.00 -19.83 2.89
N MET A 50 -12.56 -20.77 3.66
CA MET A 50 -11.98 -21.16 4.94
C MET A 50 -10.61 -21.82 4.73
N GLY A 51 -9.61 -21.41 5.51
CA GLY A 51 -8.26 -21.97 5.40
C GLY A 51 -7.40 -21.40 4.26
N GLY A 52 -7.88 -20.36 3.57
CA GLY A 52 -7.12 -19.68 2.52
C GLY A 52 -5.98 -18.79 3.04
N LEU A 53 -5.33 -18.08 2.12
CA LEU A 53 -4.28 -17.11 2.38
C LEU A 53 -4.69 -15.73 1.86
N TYR A 54 -4.66 -14.72 2.74
CA TYR A 54 -4.83 -13.32 2.38
C TYR A 54 -3.51 -12.57 2.54
N ILE A 55 -3.06 -11.92 1.47
CA ILE A 55 -1.83 -11.12 1.44
C ILE A 55 -2.19 -9.63 1.47
N HIS A 56 -1.87 -8.96 2.58
CA HIS A 56 -2.08 -7.53 2.75
C HIS A 56 -0.82 -6.75 2.33
N SER A 57 -0.79 -6.29 1.08
CA SER A 57 0.37 -5.61 0.50
C SER A 57 0.18 -4.10 0.41
N ASN A 58 0.39 -3.38 1.53
CA ASN A 58 0.20 -1.92 1.65
C ASN A 58 -1.21 -1.42 1.27
N ALA A 59 -2.23 -2.28 1.33
CA ALA A 59 -3.62 -1.89 1.12
C ALA A 59 -4.22 -1.20 2.36
N GLU A 60 -5.35 -0.53 2.19
CA GLU A 60 -6.15 -0.03 3.31
C GLU A 60 -6.97 -1.17 3.93
N PRO A 61 -7.14 -1.21 5.26
CA PRO A 61 -6.57 -0.30 6.26
C PRO A 61 -5.05 -0.50 6.48
N LEU A 62 -4.32 0.61 6.68
CA LEU A 62 -2.85 0.60 6.60
C LEU A 62 -2.15 0.07 7.87
N GLY A 63 -2.79 0.05 9.04
CA GLY A 63 -2.15 -0.42 10.27
C GLY A 63 -2.86 0.04 11.53
N ASP A 64 -2.27 -0.21 12.69
CA ASP A 64 -2.93 -0.02 14.01
C ASP A 64 -3.32 1.44 14.34
N PHE A 65 -2.78 2.41 13.60
CA PHE A 65 -3.21 3.80 13.69
C PHE A 65 -4.60 4.05 13.09
N ASP A 66 -5.07 3.14 12.24
CA ASP A 66 -6.43 3.12 11.69
C ASP A 66 -7.32 2.25 12.60
N PRO A 67 -8.39 2.80 13.20
CA PRO A 67 -9.29 2.06 14.08
C PRO A 67 -9.99 0.88 13.38
N THR A 68 -10.04 0.87 12.04
CA THR A 68 -10.66 -0.20 11.25
C THR A 68 -9.69 -1.37 10.97
N TYR A 69 -8.38 -1.18 11.17
CA TYR A 69 -7.37 -2.20 10.88
C TYR A 69 -7.53 -3.46 11.72
N LYS A 70 -7.66 -3.29 13.03
CA LYS A 70 -7.76 -4.44 13.94
C LYS A 70 -9.00 -5.30 13.66
N PRO A 71 -10.23 -4.74 13.56
CA PRO A 71 -11.40 -5.52 13.14
C PRO A 71 -11.21 -6.22 11.78
N PHE A 72 -10.56 -5.55 10.83
CA PHE A 72 -10.26 -6.09 9.51
C PHE A 72 -9.30 -7.28 9.55
N VAL A 73 -8.27 -7.27 10.40
CA VAL A 73 -7.38 -8.43 10.55
C VAL A 73 -8.09 -9.57 11.29
N GLU A 74 -8.85 -9.25 12.34
CA GLU A 74 -9.52 -10.25 13.19
C GLU A 74 -10.61 -11.06 12.48
N GLN A 75 -11.28 -10.51 11.45
CA GLN A 75 -12.27 -11.26 10.68
C GLN A 75 -11.67 -12.46 9.94
N PHE A 76 -10.43 -12.39 9.46
CA PHE A 76 -9.79 -13.50 8.74
C PHE A 76 -9.57 -14.71 9.65
N ALA A 77 -9.29 -14.47 10.94
CA ALA A 77 -9.15 -15.53 11.93
C ALA A 77 -10.44 -16.35 12.11
N LYS A 78 -11.63 -15.74 11.95
CA LYS A 78 -12.92 -16.45 12.05
C LYS A 78 -13.06 -17.54 11.00
N ASN A 79 -12.55 -17.30 9.80
CA ASN A 79 -12.56 -18.24 8.68
C ASN A 79 -11.24 -19.02 8.57
N LYS A 80 -10.38 -19.00 9.60
CA LYS A 80 -9.05 -19.65 9.56
C LYS A 80 -8.21 -19.24 8.35
N ILE A 81 -8.44 -18.04 7.82
CA ILE A 81 -7.66 -17.50 6.72
C ILE A 81 -6.34 -16.99 7.31
N GLU A 82 -5.23 -17.45 6.76
CA GLU A 82 -3.91 -16.93 7.12
C GLU A 82 -3.78 -15.50 6.59
N PHE A 83 -3.39 -14.57 7.47
CA PHE A 83 -3.18 -13.17 7.11
C PHE A 83 -1.68 -12.90 7.09
N ILE A 84 -1.13 -12.57 5.91
CA ILE A 84 0.27 -12.16 5.74
C ILE A 84 0.33 -10.69 5.35
N ALA A 85 0.94 -9.86 6.19
CA ALA A 85 1.24 -8.48 5.84
C ALA A 85 2.59 -8.41 5.10
N LEU A 86 2.57 -8.10 3.81
CA LEU A 86 3.78 -7.81 3.02
C LEU A 86 3.92 -6.31 2.84
N ARG A 87 4.71 -5.68 3.70
CA ARG A 87 4.86 -4.23 3.70
C ARG A 87 6.21 -3.83 3.13
N CYS A 88 6.19 -2.93 2.16
CA CYS A 88 7.38 -2.25 1.67
C CYS A 88 7.13 -0.75 1.75
N SER A 89 7.96 -0.02 2.50
CA SER A 89 7.81 1.43 2.66
C SER A 89 8.00 2.14 1.32
N GLY A 90 7.14 3.12 1.02
CA GLY A 90 7.38 4.06 -0.07
C GLY A 90 8.31 5.23 0.30
N HIS A 91 8.69 5.32 1.57
CA HIS A 91 9.61 6.35 2.09
C HIS A 91 11.01 5.77 2.27
N ALA A 92 12.01 6.59 1.92
CA ALA A 92 13.41 6.31 2.19
C ALA A 92 13.65 6.14 3.70
N ASP A 93 14.45 5.15 4.06
CA ASP A 93 14.89 4.97 5.43
C ASP A 93 16.03 5.94 5.81
N GLU A 94 16.45 5.94 7.08
CA GLU A 94 17.49 6.84 7.60
C GLU A 94 18.81 6.73 6.83
N LYS A 95 19.17 5.51 6.39
CA LYS A 95 20.42 5.27 5.67
C LYS A 95 20.31 5.83 4.25
N GLU A 96 19.21 5.55 3.57
CA GLU A 96 18.92 6.06 2.23
C GLU A 96 18.86 7.59 2.22
N LEU A 97 18.26 8.22 3.23
CA LEU A 97 18.24 9.67 3.38
C LEU A 97 19.65 10.26 3.53
N LYS A 98 20.52 9.63 4.33
CA LYS A 98 21.93 10.03 4.46
C LYS A 98 22.70 9.88 3.14
N GLU A 99 22.44 8.82 2.39
CA GLU A 99 23.03 8.60 1.06
C GLU A 99 22.58 9.68 0.07
N ILE A 100 21.28 10.03 0.07
CA ILE A 100 20.72 11.10 -0.76
C ILE A 100 21.36 12.45 -0.40
N ILE A 101 21.42 12.81 0.88
CA ILE A 101 22.05 14.06 1.36
C ILE A 101 23.54 14.07 0.99
N GLY A 102 24.23 12.94 1.16
CA GLY A 102 25.64 12.75 0.80
C GLY A 102 25.93 12.89 -0.70
N GLY A 103 25.01 12.42 -1.54
CA GLY A 103 25.12 12.51 -2.99
C GLY A 103 24.79 13.90 -3.54
N ILE A 104 23.83 14.60 -2.93
CA ILE A 104 23.42 15.95 -3.36
C ILE A 104 24.33 17.03 -2.79
N GLN A 105 24.80 16.87 -1.54
CA GLN A 105 25.59 17.85 -0.80
C GLN A 105 24.92 19.24 -0.75
N PRO A 106 23.70 19.35 -0.19
CA PRO A 106 22.93 20.59 -0.24
C PRO A 106 23.57 21.70 0.61
N ALA A 107 23.65 22.91 0.06
CA ALA A 107 24.09 24.09 0.82
C ALA A 107 23.09 24.45 1.94
N ILE A 108 21.79 24.19 1.73
CA ILE A 108 20.73 24.36 2.73
C ILE A 108 19.81 23.13 2.65
N LEU A 109 19.61 22.44 3.77
CA LEU A 109 18.66 21.34 3.93
C LEU A 109 17.44 21.82 4.71
N VAL A 110 16.24 21.53 4.20
CA VAL A 110 14.97 21.86 4.87
C VAL A 110 14.12 20.60 5.02
N PRO A 111 14.23 19.88 6.15
CA PRO A 111 13.47 18.65 6.37
C PRO A 111 11.98 18.96 6.51
N VAL A 112 11.15 18.29 5.71
CA VAL A 112 9.68 18.40 5.71
C VAL A 112 9.03 17.00 5.63
N HIS A 113 7.73 16.91 5.88
CA HIS A 113 6.97 15.64 5.84
C HIS A 113 7.51 14.56 6.80
N THR A 114 8.08 14.98 7.93
CA THR A 114 8.56 14.13 9.02
C THR A 114 8.10 14.68 10.36
N LEU A 115 7.90 13.80 11.35
CA LEU A 115 7.64 14.20 12.75
C LEU A 115 8.92 14.58 13.51
N HIS A 116 10.09 14.19 12.99
CA HIS A 116 11.40 14.36 13.62
C HIS A 116 12.40 15.05 12.67
N PRO A 117 12.13 16.28 12.21
CA PRO A 117 13.02 17.00 11.28
C PRO A 117 14.41 17.28 11.87
N GLU A 118 14.55 17.24 13.20
CA GLU A 118 15.81 17.41 13.92
C GLU A 118 16.83 16.27 13.69
N LEU A 119 16.38 15.10 13.22
CA LEU A 119 17.24 13.95 12.96
C LEU A 119 17.94 14.02 11.60
N GLU A 120 17.39 14.80 10.66
CA GLU A 120 17.95 14.93 9.31
C GLU A 120 19.08 15.96 9.30
N GLU A 121 20.32 15.52 9.47
CA GLU A 121 21.49 16.39 9.52
C GLU A 121 22.01 16.80 8.14
N ASN A 122 22.57 18.00 8.02
CA ASN A 122 23.26 18.46 6.82
C ASN A 122 24.74 18.74 7.11
N PRO A 123 25.66 17.81 6.81
CA PRO A 123 27.08 18.04 7.03
C PRO A 123 27.72 18.96 5.99
N PHE A 124 27.00 19.35 4.93
CA PHE A 124 27.53 20.13 3.80
C PHE A 124 27.12 21.61 3.81
N GLY A 125 26.28 22.02 4.75
CA GLY A 125 25.78 23.38 4.82
C GLY A 125 24.80 23.62 5.95
N GLU A 126 23.92 24.59 5.78
CA GLU A 126 22.94 24.96 6.80
C GLU A 126 21.76 23.99 6.82
N ARG A 127 21.07 23.97 7.96
CA ARG A 127 19.81 23.27 8.13
C ARG A 127 18.76 24.22 8.69
N ILE A 128 17.62 24.30 8.02
CA ILE A 128 16.47 25.08 8.48
C ILE A 128 15.39 24.11 8.91
N LEU A 129 14.93 24.24 10.16
CA LEU A 129 13.76 23.51 10.68
C LEU A 129 12.53 24.41 10.52
N PRO A 130 11.72 24.24 9.46
CA PRO A 130 10.67 25.19 9.14
C PRO A 130 9.50 25.07 10.13
N LYS A 131 8.89 26.21 10.46
CA LYS A 131 7.59 26.26 11.15
C LYS A 131 6.46 26.43 10.14
N ARG A 132 5.26 25.93 10.48
CA ARG A 132 4.07 26.10 9.63
C ARG A 132 3.84 27.58 9.33
N GLY A 133 3.75 27.94 8.05
CA GLY A 133 3.55 29.31 7.59
C GLY A 133 4.83 30.19 7.56
N GLN A 134 6.00 29.65 7.90
CA GLN A 134 7.25 30.37 7.77
C GLN A 134 7.59 30.62 6.29
N THR A 135 8.00 31.84 5.98
CA THR A 135 8.61 32.18 4.68
C THR A 135 10.13 32.24 4.88
N ALA A 136 10.87 31.58 4.00
CA ALA A 136 12.32 31.71 3.90
C ALA A 136 12.66 32.42 2.59
N THR A 137 13.57 33.39 2.66
CA THR A 137 14.15 34.04 1.48
C THR A 137 15.57 33.51 1.34
N LEU A 138 15.89 32.96 0.17
CA LEU A 138 17.19 32.42 -0.19
C LEU A 138 18.07 33.49 -0.85
#